data_AF-A0A3M8HAK4-F1
#
_entry.id   AF-A0A3M8HAK4-F1
#
_cell.length_a   1.000
_cell.length_b   1.000
_cell.length_c   1.000
_cell.angle_alpha   90.00
_cell.angle_beta   90.00
_cell.angle_gamma   90.00
#
_symmetry.space_group_name_H-M   'P 1'
#
loop_
_entity.id
_entity.type
_entity.pdbx_description
1 polymer ?
#
loop_
_entity_poly.entity_id
_entity_poly.type
_entity_poly.pdbx_seq_one_letter_code
_entity_poly.pdbx_strand_id
1 'polypeptide(L)'
;MGKIVGISIVFIIYSALTTYLGLNFKKWLEAIHLFRWPVVYWIVFFLIAFSFIIGRFHETLRPLSVVGNYWMFFFEYGLILCIITNLLVTFTPLKNIAVIGSVVVGLLVVLFAWGSYNAYSPVVRNLGISVDKSGEPIRLVVASDFHLGVLSNKKHLQRFVELSNDANPDLVLLVGDLVDDDPKWFLEEGMAEVMSKLKSTYGVYGVLGNHEYYGGKIPQFVEEMKNANVQILMDETILVGNRLYLTGQEDVTNKDRRSIAELKPEKEQLPWIVMNHTPYDLHLPQKAGVDLHLSGHTHLGQLWPNNFITDKLFELDYGHMKKGNMHALVSSGFGFWGPPTRIGSRSELWVVDITFSGN
;
A
#
# COMPACT_ATOMS: atom_id res chain seq x y z
N MET A 1 -4.21 19.36 25.21
CA MET A 1 -5.45 18.72 25.70
C MET A 1 -6.21 17.96 24.61
N GLY A 2 -6.47 18.55 23.42
CA GLY A 2 -7.25 17.89 22.35
C GLY A 2 -6.69 16.56 21.82
N LYS A 3 -5.37 16.43 21.62
CA LYS A 3 -4.75 15.17 21.15
C LYS A 3 -4.91 14.01 22.16
N ILE A 4 -4.77 14.30 23.45
CA ILE A 4 -4.92 13.29 24.52
C ILE A 4 -6.38 12.81 24.60
N VAL A 5 -7.34 13.74 24.53
CA VAL A 5 -8.77 13.40 24.51
C VAL A 5 -9.12 12.54 23.29
N GLY A 6 -8.61 12.90 22.11
CA GLY A 6 -8.82 12.13 20.88
C GLY A 6 -8.28 10.70 20.97
N ILE A 7 -7.06 10.53 21.47
CA ILE A 7 -6.45 9.20 21.67
C ILE A 7 -7.30 8.37 22.64
N SER A 8 -7.71 8.94 23.78
CA SER A 8 -8.54 8.22 24.76
C SER A 8 -9.87 7.76 24.18
N ILE A 9 -10.53 8.57 23.35
CA ILE A 9 -11.80 8.20 22.69
C ILE A 9 -11.59 7.02 21.74
N VAL A 10 -10.55 7.06 20.90
CA VAL A 10 -10.24 5.95 19.96
C VAL A 10 -10.00 4.65 20.72
N PHE A 11 -9.22 4.69 21.80
CA PHE A 11 -8.96 3.52 22.63
C PHE A 11 -10.23 2.95 23.28
N ILE A 12 -11.13 3.81 23.76
CA ILE A 12 -12.41 3.39 24.36
C ILE A 12 -13.28 2.71 23.30
N ILE A 13 -13.44 3.32 22.13
CA ILE A 13 -14.24 2.76 21.02
C ILE A 13 -13.65 1.42 20.57
N TYR A 14 -12.34 1.38 20.35
CA TYR A 14 -11.64 0.15 19.95
C TYR A 14 -11.82 -0.98 20.98
N SER A 15 -11.68 -0.67 22.27
CA SER A 15 -11.87 -1.64 23.35
C SER A 15 -13.31 -2.15 23.43
N ALA A 16 -14.30 -1.27 23.22
CA ALA A 16 -15.71 -1.64 23.20
C ALA A 16 -16.04 -2.56 22.03
N LEU A 17 -15.58 -2.23 20.81
CA LEU A 17 -15.77 -3.05 19.61
C LEU A 17 -15.06 -4.41 19.72
N THR A 18 -13.84 -4.41 20.25
CA THR A 18 -13.07 -5.63 20.56
C THR A 18 -13.83 -6.50 21.55
N THR A 19 -14.36 -5.91 22.63
CA THR A 19 -15.18 -6.65 23.61
C THR A 19 -16.44 -7.23 22.97
N TYR A 20 -17.11 -6.46 22.11
CA TYR A 20 -18.28 -6.94 21.35
C TYR A 20 -17.93 -8.16 20.48
N LEU A 21 -16.79 -8.13 19.76
CA LEU A 21 -16.31 -9.31 19.02
C LEU A 21 -16.04 -10.50 19.94
N GLY A 22 -15.34 -10.27 21.05
CA GLY A 22 -15.02 -11.31 22.02
C GLY A 22 -16.28 -11.94 22.63
N LEU A 23 -17.34 -11.17 22.85
CA LEU A 23 -18.62 -11.71 23.31
C LEU A 23 -19.32 -12.57 22.26
N ASN A 24 -19.29 -12.17 20.98
CA ASN A 24 -19.86 -12.95 19.89
C ASN A 24 -19.09 -14.26 19.67
N PHE A 25 -17.76 -14.20 19.67
CA PHE A 25 -16.92 -15.38 19.52
C PHE A 25 -17.09 -16.34 20.71
N LYS A 26 -17.19 -15.81 21.95
CA LYS A 26 -17.54 -16.61 23.14
C LYS A 26 -18.87 -17.34 22.98
N LYS A 27 -19.94 -16.65 22.54
CA LYS A 27 -21.26 -17.28 22.34
C LYS A 27 -21.20 -18.46 21.37
N TRP A 28 -20.43 -18.33 20.29
CA TRP A 28 -20.22 -19.43 19.36
C TRP A 28 -19.47 -20.59 20.03
N LEU A 29 -18.35 -20.32 20.73
CA LEU A 29 -17.58 -21.35 21.45
C LEU A 29 -18.42 -22.08 22.51
N GLU A 30 -19.33 -21.38 23.20
CA GLU A 30 -20.29 -21.99 24.13
C GLU A 30 -21.28 -22.90 23.40
N ALA A 31 -21.81 -22.45 22.26
CA ALA A 31 -22.77 -23.21 21.45
C ALA A 31 -22.19 -24.48 20.83
N ILE A 32 -20.87 -24.54 20.61
CA ILE A 32 -20.15 -25.73 20.13
C ILE A 32 -19.42 -26.48 21.26
N HIS A 33 -19.69 -26.15 22.52
CA HIS A 33 -19.13 -26.80 23.72
C HIS A 33 -17.59 -26.77 23.83
N LEU A 34 -16.94 -25.74 23.26
CA LEU A 34 -15.49 -25.52 23.34
C LEU A 34 -15.08 -24.44 24.36
N PHE A 35 -16.02 -23.67 24.91
CA PHE A 35 -15.71 -22.65 25.92
C PHE A 35 -15.54 -23.28 27.31
N ARG A 36 -14.29 -23.32 27.82
CA ARG A 36 -13.96 -23.96 29.12
C ARG A 36 -13.27 -23.06 30.14
N TRP A 37 -12.48 -22.09 29.68
CA TRP A 37 -11.57 -21.30 30.53
C TRP A 37 -11.81 -19.80 30.33
N PRO A 38 -12.82 -19.19 31.01
CA PRO A 38 -13.22 -17.81 30.73
C PRO A 38 -12.10 -16.78 30.92
N VAL A 39 -11.30 -16.93 31.98
CA VAL A 39 -10.19 -16.03 32.30
C VAL A 39 -9.09 -16.12 31.23
N VAL A 40 -8.69 -17.33 30.88
CA VAL A 40 -7.66 -17.57 29.85
C VAL A 40 -8.12 -17.04 28.50
N TYR A 41 -9.38 -17.29 28.14
CA TYR A 41 -9.98 -16.79 26.90
C TYR A 41 -9.84 -15.29 26.75
N TRP A 42 -10.27 -14.51 27.76
CA TRP A 42 -10.21 -13.05 27.68
C TRP A 42 -8.78 -12.51 27.69
N ILE A 43 -7.88 -13.11 28.47
CA ILE A 43 -6.45 -12.73 28.46
C ILE A 43 -5.86 -12.92 27.07
N VAL A 44 -6.05 -14.09 26.46
CA VAL A 44 -5.49 -14.38 25.13
C VAL A 44 -6.14 -13.50 24.06
N PHE A 45 -7.46 -13.34 24.11
CA PHE A 45 -8.19 -12.52 23.13
C PHE A 45 -7.73 -11.06 23.15
N PHE A 46 -7.61 -10.45 24.33
CA PHE A 46 -7.11 -9.08 24.45
C PHE A 46 -5.61 -8.98 24.17
N LEU A 47 -4.81 -9.99 24.50
CA LEU A 47 -3.39 -10.01 24.11
C LEU A 47 -3.25 -9.95 22.58
N ILE A 48 -4.04 -10.73 21.85
CA ILE A 48 -4.07 -10.69 20.38
C ILE A 48 -4.59 -9.33 19.90
N ALA A 49 -5.71 -8.85 20.45
CA ALA A 49 -6.31 -7.59 20.00
C ALA A 49 -5.41 -6.37 20.23
N PHE A 50 -4.60 -6.37 21.29
CA PHE A 50 -3.67 -5.28 21.59
C PHE A 50 -2.24 -5.58 21.12
N SER A 51 -1.99 -6.72 20.48
CA SER A 51 -0.64 -7.17 20.08
C SER A 51 0.10 -6.17 19.18
N PHE A 52 -0.61 -5.46 18.29
CA PHE A 52 -0.02 -4.41 17.45
C PHE A 52 0.60 -3.28 18.29
N ILE A 53 -0.14 -2.80 19.29
CA ILE A 53 0.29 -1.72 20.18
C ILE A 53 1.38 -2.25 21.11
N ILE A 54 1.19 -3.46 21.64
CA ILE A 54 2.15 -4.11 22.54
C ILE A 54 3.51 -4.28 21.85
N GLY A 55 3.50 -4.73 20.59
CA GLY A 55 4.71 -4.98 19.82
C GLY A 55 5.50 -3.72 19.45
N ARG A 56 4.90 -2.53 19.56
CA ARG A 56 5.55 -1.24 19.32
C ARG A 56 6.20 -0.64 20.57
N PHE A 57 6.01 -1.20 21.77
CA PHE A 57 6.66 -0.66 22.99
C PHE A 57 8.15 -0.96 23.09
N HIS A 58 8.60 -2.12 22.58
CA HIS A 58 10.00 -2.53 22.71
C HIS A 58 10.41 -3.49 21.57
N GLU A 59 11.69 -3.48 21.18
CA GLU A 59 12.18 -4.29 20.05
C GLU A 59 11.91 -5.79 20.21
N THR A 60 12.05 -6.33 21.42
CA THR A 60 11.80 -7.75 21.72
C THR A 60 10.34 -8.17 21.55
N LEU A 61 9.40 -7.22 21.58
CA LEU A 61 7.97 -7.47 21.42
C LEU A 61 7.50 -7.32 19.97
N ARG A 62 8.37 -6.89 19.04
CA ARG A 62 8.03 -6.70 17.62
C ARG A 62 7.33 -7.90 16.95
N PRO A 63 7.60 -9.17 17.31
CA PRO A 63 6.81 -10.29 16.78
C PRO A 63 5.30 -10.18 17.06
N LEU A 64 4.89 -9.50 18.13
CA LEU A 64 3.48 -9.23 18.43
C LEU A 64 2.87 -8.22 17.45
N SER A 65 3.66 -7.33 16.85
CA SER A 65 3.18 -6.44 15.79
C SER A 65 2.72 -7.22 14.56
N VAL A 66 3.35 -8.37 14.27
CA VAL A 66 2.90 -9.27 13.19
C VAL A 66 1.53 -9.87 13.52
N VAL A 67 1.34 -10.36 14.75
CA VAL A 67 0.02 -10.84 15.21
C VAL A 67 -1.03 -9.73 15.11
N GLY A 68 -0.64 -8.51 15.47
CA GLY A 68 -1.47 -7.32 15.41
C GLY A 68 -1.89 -6.97 13.99
N ASN A 69 -0.98 -7.09 13.03
CA ASN A 69 -1.28 -6.91 11.62
C ASN A 69 -2.35 -7.90 11.14
N TYR A 70 -2.22 -9.18 11.47
CA TYR A 70 -3.28 -10.16 11.16
C TYR A 70 -4.59 -9.87 11.88
N TRP A 71 -4.52 -9.41 13.14
CA TRP A 71 -5.70 -9.06 13.92
C TRP A 71 -6.55 -7.97 13.25
N MET A 72 -5.94 -6.99 12.56
CA MET A 72 -6.70 -5.94 11.87
C MET A 72 -7.71 -6.49 10.85
N PHE A 73 -7.33 -7.55 10.10
CA PHE A 73 -8.26 -8.25 9.20
C PHE A 73 -9.43 -8.87 9.96
N PHE A 74 -9.14 -9.61 11.04
CA PHE A 74 -10.18 -10.28 11.84
C PHE A 74 -11.05 -9.28 12.60
N PHE A 75 -10.51 -8.13 12.98
CA PHE A 75 -11.24 -7.05 13.60
C PHE A 75 -12.25 -6.46 12.62
N GLU A 76 -11.82 -6.06 11.42
CA GLU A 76 -12.69 -5.44 10.42
C GLU A 76 -13.78 -6.42 9.94
N TYR A 77 -13.40 -7.56 9.37
CA TYR A 77 -14.37 -8.52 8.84
C TYR A 77 -15.16 -9.22 9.92
N GLY A 78 -14.56 -9.45 11.10
CA GLY A 78 -15.28 -9.96 12.26
C GLY A 78 -16.39 -9.01 12.68
N LEU A 79 -16.15 -7.69 12.69
CA LEU A 79 -17.16 -6.71 13.05
C LEU A 79 -18.28 -6.69 12.02
N ILE A 80 -17.94 -6.61 10.74
CA ILE A 80 -18.92 -6.59 9.64
C ILE A 80 -19.81 -7.84 9.72
N LEU A 81 -19.21 -9.03 9.80
CA LEU A 81 -19.96 -10.29 9.85
C LEU A 81 -20.76 -10.44 11.14
N CYS A 82 -20.23 -10.05 12.31
CA CYS A 82 -20.98 -10.11 13.56
C CYS A 82 -22.17 -9.14 13.58
N ILE A 83 -22.02 -7.94 13.03
CA ILE A 83 -23.12 -6.97 12.92
C ILE A 83 -24.21 -7.53 12.00
N ILE A 84 -23.84 -7.97 10.79
CA ILE A 84 -24.79 -8.56 9.83
C ILE A 84 -25.50 -9.76 10.44
N THR A 85 -24.76 -10.71 11.02
CA THR A 85 -25.35 -11.92 11.58
C THR A 85 -26.20 -11.66 12.81
N ASN A 86 -25.84 -10.71 13.68
CA ASN A 86 -26.70 -10.33 14.80
C ASN A 86 -28.01 -9.67 14.34
N LEU A 87 -27.98 -8.86 13.27
CA LEU A 87 -29.19 -8.32 12.67
C LEU A 87 -30.05 -9.45 12.08
N LEU A 88 -29.45 -10.39 11.33
CA LEU A 88 -30.16 -11.56 10.80
C LEU A 88 -30.76 -12.42 11.91
N VAL A 89 -30.01 -12.74 12.96
CA VAL A 89 -30.52 -13.49 14.12
C VAL A 89 -31.66 -12.74 14.78
N THR A 90 -31.60 -11.41 14.88
CA THR A 90 -32.65 -10.60 15.52
C THR A 90 -33.95 -10.63 14.71
N PHE A 91 -33.86 -10.41 13.40
CA PHE A 91 -35.02 -10.17 12.53
C PHE A 91 -35.50 -11.40 11.73
N THR A 92 -34.83 -12.55 11.86
CA THR A 92 -35.23 -13.79 11.17
C THR A 92 -35.42 -14.97 12.14
N PRO A 93 -36.04 -16.08 11.69
CA PRO A 93 -36.14 -17.32 12.47
C PRO A 93 -34.82 -18.07 12.66
N LEU A 94 -33.70 -17.61 12.09
CA LEU A 94 -32.39 -18.25 12.22
C LEU A 94 -31.84 -18.04 13.64
N LYS A 95 -31.98 -19.06 14.50
CA LYS A 95 -31.55 -18.99 15.91
C LYS A 95 -30.45 -19.99 16.30
N ASN A 96 -30.01 -20.86 15.39
CA ASN A 96 -28.98 -21.84 15.71
C ASN A 96 -27.59 -21.19 15.72
N ILE A 97 -27.16 -20.72 16.91
CA ILE A 97 -25.89 -20.01 17.11
C ILE A 97 -24.68 -20.88 16.71
N ALA A 98 -24.72 -22.20 16.96
CA ALA A 98 -23.63 -23.10 16.57
C ALA A 98 -23.42 -23.10 15.06
N VAL A 99 -24.50 -23.24 14.28
CA VAL A 99 -24.44 -23.23 12.81
C VAL A 99 -24.04 -21.84 12.30
N ILE A 100 -24.70 -20.78 12.77
CA ILE A 100 -24.46 -19.41 12.31
C ILE A 100 -23.01 -18.98 12.59
N GLY A 101 -22.52 -19.19 13.81
CA GLY A 101 -21.15 -18.86 14.17
C GLY A 101 -20.13 -19.69 13.39
N SER A 102 -20.43 -20.96 13.09
CA SER A 102 -19.54 -21.80 12.27
C SER A 102 -19.47 -21.30 10.82
N VAL A 103 -20.59 -20.82 10.28
CA VAL A 103 -20.61 -20.16 8.96
C VAL A 103 -19.80 -18.86 8.99
N VAL A 104 -19.95 -18.02 10.02
CA VAL A 104 -19.16 -16.78 10.17
C VAL A 104 -17.65 -17.08 10.22
N VAL A 105 -17.23 -18.04 11.05
CA VAL A 105 -15.82 -18.46 11.14
C VAL A 105 -15.34 -19.04 9.81
N GLY A 106 -16.15 -19.87 9.14
CA GLY A 106 -15.83 -20.41 7.82
C GLY A 106 -15.64 -19.30 6.78
N LEU A 107 -16.51 -18.30 6.76
CA LEU A 107 -16.39 -17.14 5.87
C LEU A 107 -15.13 -16.32 6.17
N LEU A 108 -14.80 -16.09 7.44
CA LEU A 108 -13.56 -15.42 7.83
C LEU A 108 -12.33 -16.17 7.31
N VAL A 109 -12.29 -17.49 7.41
CA VAL A 109 -11.19 -18.31 6.90
C VAL A 109 -11.08 -18.21 5.38
N VAL A 110 -12.21 -18.27 4.66
CA VAL A 110 -12.24 -18.15 3.19
C VAL A 110 -11.80 -16.76 2.74
N LEU A 111 -12.33 -15.70 3.35
CA LEU A 111 -11.94 -14.32 3.04
C LEU A 111 -10.46 -14.10 3.36
N PHE A 112 -9.96 -14.62 4.48
CA PHE A 112 -8.57 -14.51 4.86
C PHE A 112 -7.66 -15.18 3.82
N ALA A 113 -7.96 -16.43 3.45
CA ALA A 113 -7.20 -17.16 2.45
C ALA A 113 -7.22 -16.46 1.08
N TRP A 114 -8.39 -15.99 0.64
CA TRP A 114 -8.54 -15.21 -0.60
C TRP A 114 -7.75 -13.90 -0.54
N GLY A 115 -7.85 -13.19 0.58
CA GLY A 115 -7.15 -11.94 0.81
C GLY A 115 -5.64 -12.11 0.77
N SER A 116 -5.11 -13.10 1.49
CA SER A 116 -3.69 -13.42 1.48
C SER A 116 -3.21 -13.87 0.10
N TYR A 117 -4.02 -14.64 -0.64
CA TYR A 117 -3.70 -14.99 -2.02
C TYR A 117 -3.51 -13.75 -2.90
N ASN A 118 -4.44 -12.78 -2.83
CA ASN A 118 -4.35 -11.54 -3.59
C ASN A 118 -3.17 -10.64 -3.17
N ALA A 119 -2.78 -10.68 -1.89
CA ALA A 119 -1.65 -9.93 -1.36
C ALA A 119 -0.28 -10.51 -1.78
N TYR A 120 -0.17 -11.83 -1.90
CA TYR A 120 1.10 -12.51 -2.20
C TYR A 120 1.24 -13.01 -3.64
N SER A 121 0.21 -12.85 -4.47
CA SER A 121 0.20 -13.28 -5.88
C SER A 121 0.06 -12.07 -6.80
N PRO A 122 1.14 -11.26 -6.97
CA PRO A 122 1.07 -10.03 -7.74
C PRO A 122 0.73 -10.28 -9.21
N VAL A 123 0.11 -9.30 -9.85
CA VAL A 123 -0.22 -9.33 -11.29
C VAL A 123 0.42 -8.18 -12.05
N VAL A 124 0.69 -8.40 -13.34
CA VAL A 124 1.11 -7.34 -14.27
C VAL A 124 -0.13 -6.71 -14.89
N ARG A 125 -0.27 -5.39 -14.76
CA ARG A 125 -1.29 -4.59 -15.44
C ARG A 125 -0.65 -3.88 -16.63
N ASN A 126 -1.29 -3.90 -17.79
CA ASN A 126 -0.77 -3.25 -18.98
C ASN A 126 -1.58 -1.98 -19.28
N LEU A 127 -0.90 -0.89 -19.60
CA LEU A 127 -1.50 0.38 -19.99
C LEU A 127 -0.77 0.95 -21.21
N GLY A 128 -1.50 1.20 -22.29
CA GLY A 128 -0.98 1.97 -23.43
C GLY A 128 -1.44 3.42 -23.36
N ILE A 129 -0.52 4.38 -23.47
CA ILE A 129 -0.84 5.81 -23.54
C ILE A 129 -0.16 6.48 -24.74
N SER A 130 -0.77 7.54 -25.25
CA SER A 130 -0.17 8.38 -26.30
C SER A 130 0.04 9.79 -25.78
N VAL A 131 1.29 10.27 -25.84
CA VAL A 131 1.70 11.61 -25.43
C VAL A 131 1.87 12.50 -26.66
N ASP A 132 1.31 13.71 -26.60
CA ASP A 132 1.31 14.66 -27.72
C ASP A 132 2.61 15.49 -27.78
N LYS A 133 3.73 14.77 -27.90
CA LYS A 133 5.08 15.30 -28.08
C LYS A 133 5.86 14.38 -29.00
N SER A 134 6.99 14.84 -29.51
CA SER A 134 7.91 14.02 -30.29
C SER A 134 8.73 13.11 -29.36
N GLY A 135 8.91 11.85 -29.76
CA GLY A 135 9.67 10.89 -28.99
C GLY A 135 9.62 9.49 -29.59
N GLU A 136 10.52 8.64 -29.14
CA GLU A 136 10.55 7.22 -29.49
C GLU A 136 9.78 6.41 -28.44
N PRO A 137 9.05 5.33 -28.82
CA PRO A 137 8.29 4.52 -27.88
C PRO A 137 9.12 4.08 -26.67
N ILE A 138 8.53 4.17 -25.47
CA ILE A 138 9.20 3.80 -24.23
C ILE A 138 8.30 2.93 -23.36
N ARG A 139 8.89 1.88 -22.77
CA ARG A 139 8.21 0.98 -21.83
C ARG A 139 8.67 1.24 -20.40
N LEU A 140 7.71 1.49 -19.51
CA LEU A 140 7.94 1.69 -18.09
C LEU A 140 7.40 0.50 -17.30
N VAL A 141 8.12 0.06 -16.28
CA VAL A 141 7.54 -0.66 -15.14
C VAL A 141 7.31 0.35 -14.01
N VAL A 142 6.10 0.41 -13.49
CA VAL A 142 5.69 1.30 -12.40
C VAL A 142 5.15 0.46 -11.25
N ALA A 143 5.67 0.67 -10.04
CA ALA A 143 5.19 0.03 -8.83
C ALA A 143 5.36 0.95 -7.63
N SER A 144 4.54 0.75 -6.60
CA SER A 144 4.51 1.59 -5.39
C SER A 144 4.18 0.73 -4.17
N ASP A 145 4.26 1.30 -2.96
CA ASP A 145 3.69 0.72 -1.74
C ASP A 145 4.15 -0.72 -1.49
N PHE A 146 5.46 -0.94 -1.55
CA PHE A 146 6.03 -2.26 -1.29
C PHE A 146 5.97 -2.61 0.19
N HIS A 147 6.08 -1.61 1.07
CA HIS A 147 6.11 -1.77 2.53
C HIS A 147 7.06 -2.91 2.96
N LEU A 148 8.26 -2.93 2.38
CA LEU A 148 9.21 -4.03 2.58
C LEU A 148 9.55 -4.18 4.07
N GLY A 149 9.44 -5.41 4.54
CA GLY A 149 9.56 -5.73 5.95
C GLY A 149 9.40 -7.22 6.23
N VAL A 150 8.97 -7.56 7.45
CA VAL A 150 8.81 -8.95 7.89
C VAL A 150 7.76 -9.69 7.04
N LEU A 151 6.64 -9.03 6.73
CA LEU A 151 5.53 -9.63 6.00
C LEU A 151 5.67 -9.50 4.48
N SER A 152 6.00 -8.30 3.99
CA SER A 152 6.37 -8.05 2.59
C SER A 152 7.88 -8.25 2.45
N ASN A 153 8.29 -9.51 2.41
CA ASN A 153 9.69 -9.90 2.62
C ASN A 153 10.49 -10.05 1.32
N LYS A 154 11.75 -10.49 1.46
CA LYS A 154 12.69 -10.75 0.37
C LYS A 154 12.11 -11.61 -0.76
N LYS A 155 11.28 -12.63 -0.46
CA LYS A 155 10.66 -13.47 -1.49
C LYS A 155 9.60 -12.72 -2.29
N HIS A 156 8.85 -11.83 -1.63
CA HIS A 156 7.88 -10.99 -2.31
C HIS A 156 8.58 -9.99 -3.23
N LEU A 157 9.66 -9.37 -2.76
CA LEU A 157 10.52 -8.52 -3.58
C LEU A 157 11.13 -9.30 -4.77
N GLN A 158 11.55 -10.54 -4.57
CA GLN A 158 12.09 -11.35 -5.67
C GLN A 158 11.07 -11.54 -6.80
N ARG A 159 9.78 -11.74 -6.48
CA ARG A 159 8.71 -11.80 -7.48
C ARG A 159 8.55 -10.50 -8.25
N PHE A 160 8.70 -9.34 -7.58
CA PHE A 160 8.70 -8.05 -8.27
C PHE A 160 9.81 -7.98 -9.31
N VAL A 161 11.02 -8.35 -8.91
CA VAL A 161 12.19 -8.30 -9.78
C VAL A 161 12.02 -9.22 -10.99
N GLU A 162 11.50 -10.43 -10.78
CA GLU A 162 11.20 -11.39 -11.85
C GLU A 162 10.17 -10.81 -12.83
N LEU A 163 9.00 -10.37 -12.34
CA LEU A 163 7.93 -9.82 -13.18
C LEU A 163 8.36 -8.52 -13.91
N SER A 164 9.14 -7.66 -13.24
CA SER A 164 9.68 -6.43 -13.81
C SER A 164 10.66 -6.75 -14.95
N ASN A 165 11.61 -7.65 -14.71
CA ASN A 165 12.61 -8.03 -15.70
C ASN A 165 11.97 -8.72 -16.92
N ASP A 166 10.95 -9.56 -16.70
CA ASP A 166 10.21 -10.23 -17.78
C ASP A 166 9.50 -9.24 -18.73
N ALA A 167 9.15 -8.05 -18.23
CA ALA A 167 8.56 -6.99 -19.04
C ALA A 167 9.58 -6.30 -19.99
N ASN A 168 10.88 -6.51 -19.78
CA ASN A 168 11.98 -5.85 -20.49
C ASN A 168 11.83 -4.31 -20.55
N PRO A 169 11.77 -3.62 -19.40
CA PRO A 169 11.46 -2.20 -19.35
C PRO A 169 12.65 -1.32 -19.77
N ASP A 170 12.33 -0.15 -20.33
CA ASP A 170 13.30 0.91 -20.50
C ASP A 170 13.59 1.63 -19.18
N LEU A 171 12.58 1.76 -18.31
CA LEU A 171 12.69 2.36 -16.98
C LEU A 171 11.88 1.57 -15.96
N VAL A 172 12.42 1.45 -14.75
CA VAL A 172 11.67 0.99 -13.58
C VAL A 172 11.47 2.18 -12.65
N LEU A 173 10.23 2.47 -12.31
CA LEU A 173 9.80 3.63 -11.52
C LEU A 173 9.11 3.15 -10.23
N LEU A 174 9.72 3.48 -9.09
CA LEU A 174 9.32 3.04 -7.75
C LEU A 174 8.69 4.21 -6.97
N VAL A 175 7.37 4.25 -6.90
CA VAL A 175 6.59 5.44 -6.55
C VAL A 175 6.23 5.48 -5.07
N GLY A 176 7.24 5.49 -4.20
CA GLY A 176 7.12 5.70 -2.75
C GLY A 176 6.64 4.49 -1.93
N ASP A 177 6.79 4.60 -0.61
CA ASP A 177 6.50 3.58 0.40
C ASP A 177 7.20 2.25 0.07
N LEU A 178 8.52 2.31 -0.10
CA LEU A 178 9.33 1.12 -0.37
C LEU A 178 9.58 0.32 0.90
N VAL A 179 9.68 0.98 2.06
CA VAL A 179 9.85 0.34 3.38
C VAL A 179 8.79 0.84 4.37
N ASP A 180 8.45 0.01 5.35
CA ASP A 180 7.50 0.38 6.41
C ASP A 180 8.25 1.05 7.59
N ASP A 181 8.35 2.38 7.52
CA ASP A 181 9.03 3.29 8.46
C ASP A 181 10.56 3.05 8.55
N ASP A 182 11.00 1.93 9.11
CA ASP A 182 12.41 1.64 9.37
C ASP A 182 13.00 0.72 8.29
N PRO A 183 14.06 1.15 7.55
CA PRO A 183 14.71 0.31 6.55
C PRO A 183 15.42 -0.92 7.16
N LYS A 184 15.52 -1.06 8.49
CA LYS A 184 16.19 -2.18 9.18
C LYS A 184 15.97 -3.55 8.52
N TRP A 185 14.73 -3.93 8.20
CA TRP A 185 14.43 -5.22 7.59
C TRP A 185 14.94 -5.35 6.15
N PHE A 186 14.92 -4.26 5.40
CA PHE A 186 15.51 -4.21 4.05
C PHE A 186 17.02 -4.54 4.11
N LEU A 187 17.73 -3.99 5.11
CA LEU A 187 19.15 -4.26 5.34
C LEU A 187 19.38 -5.69 5.86
N GLU A 188 18.74 -6.05 6.98
CA GLU A 188 19.02 -7.31 7.70
C GLU A 188 18.68 -8.56 6.87
N GLU A 189 17.66 -8.49 6.01
CA GLU A 189 17.28 -9.61 5.14
C GLU A 189 18.05 -9.61 3.79
N GLY A 190 18.95 -8.65 3.57
CA GLY A 190 19.70 -8.52 2.33
C GLY A 190 18.78 -8.32 1.12
N MET A 191 17.77 -7.45 1.25
CA MET A 191 16.84 -7.14 0.16
C MET A 191 17.48 -6.26 -0.91
N ALA A 192 18.49 -5.46 -0.56
CA ALA A 192 19.28 -4.68 -1.51
C ALA A 192 19.89 -5.54 -2.63
N GLU A 193 20.38 -6.73 -2.29
CA GLU A 193 20.95 -7.69 -3.26
C GLU A 193 19.89 -8.23 -4.24
N VAL A 194 18.63 -8.32 -3.83
CA VAL A 194 17.54 -8.72 -4.72
C VAL A 194 17.15 -7.56 -5.61
N MET A 195 16.98 -6.37 -5.03
CA MET A 195 16.59 -5.17 -5.76
C MET A 195 17.63 -4.75 -6.81
N SER A 196 18.93 -4.94 -6.54
CA SER A 196 20.00 -4.66 -7.50
C SER A 196 19.99 -5.53 -8.76
N LYS A 197 19.17 -6.60 -8.78
CA LYS A 197 18.95 -7.47 -9.96
C LYS A 197 17.87 -6.94 -10.90
N LEU A 198 17.24 -5.80 -10.59
CA LEU A 198 16.37 -5.09 -11.54
C LEU A 198 17.17 -4.70 -12.78
N LYS A 199 16.55 -4.91 -13.95
CA LYS A 199 17.14 -4.59 -15.25
C LYS A 199 16.26 -3.55 -15.95
N SER A 200 16.91 -2.56 -16.54
CA SER A 200 16.27 -1.59 -17.42
C SER A 200 17.29 -0.96 -18.36
N THR A 201 16.81 -0.37 -19.46
CA THR A 201 17.68 0.32 -20.45
C THR A 201 18.27 1.62 -19.88
N TYR A 202 17.47 2.41 -19.19
CA TYR A 202 17.81 3.79 -18.77
C TYR A 202 17.85 3.99 -17.25
N GLY A 203 17.70 2.93 -16.45
CA GLY A 203 17.90 2.98 -15.01
C GLY A 203 16.64 2.69 -14.18
N VAL A 204 16.84 2.66 -12.86
CA VAL A 204 15.80 2.42 -11.87
C VAL A 204 15.74 3.64 -10.96
N TYR A 205 14.56 4.25 -10.87
CA TYR A 205 14.35 5.48 -10.14
C TYR A 205 13.23 5.31 -9.14
N GLY A 206 13.32 5.99 -8.01
CA GLY A 206 12.25 6.01 -7.02
C GLY A 206 12.04 7.37 -6.39
N VAL A 207 10.98 7.49 -5.62
CA VAL A 207 10.68 8.64 -4.75
C VAL A 207 10.37 8.14 -3.34
N LEU A 208 10.39 9.05 -2.37
CA LEU A 208 9.94 8.79 -1.01
C LEU A 208 8.41 8.82 -0.94
N GLY A 209 7.83 7.90 -0.18
CA GLY A 209 6.45 7.99 0.31
C GLY A 209 6.40 8.54 1.73
N ASN A 210 5.22 8.53 2.33
CA ASN A 210 5.03 9.07 3.67
C ASN A 210 5.70 8.21 4.75
N HIS A 211 5.83 6.91 4.55
CA HIS A 211 6.46 6.01 5.53
C HIS A 211 7.95 6.28 5.70
N GLU A 212 8.68 6.60 4.63
CA GLU A 212 10.08 6.97 4.75
C GLU A 212 10.28 8.25 5.61
N TYR A 213 9.33 9.20 5.57
CA TYR A 213 9.34 10.36 6.48
C TYR A 213 8.97 9.99 7.92
N TYR A 214 7.97 9.11 8.12
CA TYR A 214 7.56 8.67 9.45
C TYR A 214 8.69 7.93 10.18
N GLY A 215 9.49 7.15 9.44
CA GLY A 215 10.65 6.45 9.97
C GLY A 215 11.81 7.34 10.41
N GLY A 216 11.94 8.54 9.82
CA GLY A 216 12.98 9.50 10.19
C GLY A 216 14.42 9.08 9.84
N LYS A 217 14.59 8.12 8.94
CA LYS A 217 15.91 7.58 8.52
C LYS A 217 16.21 7.74 7.02
N ILE A 218 15.69 8.81 6.42
CA ILE A 218 15.82 9.08 4.97
C ILE A 218 17.27 8.98 4.47
N PRO A 219 18.30 9.59 5.11
CA PRO A 219 19.67 9.50 4.59
C PRO A 219 20.18 8.05 4.48
N GLN A 220 19.88 7.21 5.47
CA GLN A 220 20.23 5.80 5.44
C GLN A 220 19.45 5.08 4.34
N PHE A 221 18.14 5.32 4.24
CA PHE A 221 17.32 4.71 3.20
C PHE A 221 17.84 5.03 1.78
N VAL A 222 18.16 6.30 1.50
CA VAL A 222 18.70 6.73 0.21
C VAL A 222 20.04 6.05 -0.11
N GLU A 223 20.92 5.92 0.88
CA GLU A 223 22.18 5.19 0.71
C GLU A 223 21.96 3.71 0.37
N GLU A 224 21.01 3.05 1.03
CA GLU A 224 20.67 1.65 0.75
C GLU A 224 20.01 1.46 -0.62
N MET A 225 19.14 2.38 -1.03
CA MET A 225 18.56 2.37 -2.38
C MET A 225 19.65 2.53 -3.44
N LYS A 226 20.62 3.42 -3.20
CA LYS A 226 21.77 3.58 -4.09
C LYS A 226 22.59 2.30 -4.18
N ASN A 227 22.84 1.61 -3.05
CA ASN A 227 23.52 0.31 -3.03
C ASN A 227 22.73 -0.78 -3.78
N ALA A 228 21.41 -0.64 -3.84
CA ALA A 228 20.49 -1.46 -4.63
C ALA A 228 20.35 -1.01 -6.10
N ASN A 229 21.18 -0.10 -6.60
CA ASN A 229 21.10 0.49 -7.95
C ASN A 229 19.79 1.25 -8.23
N VAL A 230 19.15 1.79 -7.19
CA VAL A 230 17.97 2.64 -7.28
C VAL A 230 18.35 4.09 -6.97
N GLN A 231 18.14 4.99 -7.92
CA GLN A 231 18.31 6.42 -7.68
C GLN A 231 17.01 7.02 -7.12
N ILE A 232 17.05 7.46 -5.86
CA ILE A 232 15.95 8.19 -5.25
C ILE A 232 16.02 9.65 -5.66
N LEU A 233 14.95 10.17 -6.24
CA LEU A 233 14.79 11.55 -6.65
C LEU A 233 14.01 12.32 -5.57
N MET A 234 14.55 13.46 -5.13
CA MET A 234 13.96 14.31 -4.09
C MET A 234 13.89 15.76 -4.56
N ASP A 235 12.70 16.19 -4.98
CA ASP A 235 12.44 17.53 -5.51
C ASP A 235 13.44 17.98 -6.58
N GLU A 236 13.68 17.06 -7.51
CA GLU A 236 14.60 17.23 -8.62
C GLU A 236 14.01 16.72 -9.93
N THR A 237 14.49 17.30 -11.03
CA THR A 237 14.12 16.93 -12.40
C THR A 237 15.37 16.61 -13.17
N ILE A 238 15.43 15.39 -13.71
CA ILE A 238 16.59 14.90 -14.49
C ILE A 238 16.18 14.60 -15.93
N LEU A 239 17.13 14.73 -16.85
CA LEU A 239 16.97 14.30 -18.23
C LEU A 239 17.46 12.85 -18.37
N VAL A 240 16.55 11.95 -18.71
CA VAL A 240 16.83 10.50 -18.79
C VAL A 240 17.01 10.10 -20.25
N GLY A 241 18.19 9.56 -20.56
CA GLY A 241 18.52 9.02 -21.89
C GLY A 241 18.43 10.02 -23.05
N ASN A 242 18.38 11.34 -22.78
CA ASN A 242 18.00 12.38 -23.75
C ASN A 242 16.62 12.18 -24.40
N ARG A 243 15.70 11.49 -23.70
CA ARG A 243 14.37 11.10 -24.23
C ARG A 243 13.22 11.71 -23.44
N LEU A 244 13.37 11.87 -22.12
CA LEU A 244 12.31 12.39 -21.26
C LEU A 244 12.87 13.11 -20.04
N TYR A 245 12.07 14.01 -19.49
CA TYR A 245 12.29 14.55 -18.15
C TYR A 245 11.57 13.69 -17.12
N LEU A 246 12.30 13.29 -16.08
CA LEU A 246 11.76 12.56 -14.94
C LEU A 246 11.92 13.42 -13.69
N THR A 247 10.82 13.69 -13.03
CA THR A 247 10.79 14.42 -11.76
C THR A 247 10.39 13.48 -10.63
N GLY A 248 11.16 13.49 -9.55
CA GLY A 248 10.70 12.98 -8.26
C GLY A 248 10.31 14.14 -7.38
N GLN A 249 9.01 14.29 -7.11
CA GLN A 249 8.53 15.29 -6.17
C GLN A 249 8.38 14.63 -4.79
N GLU A 250 8.94 15.25 -3.75
CA GLU A 250 8.85 14.76 -2.37
C GLU A 250 7.40 14.70 -1.91
N ASP A 251 7.05 13.78 -1.00
CA ASP A 251 5.67 13.58 -0.55
C ASP A 251 5.10 14.80 0.21
N VAL A 252 3.76 14.96 0.24
CA VAL A 252 3.05 16.01 1.02
C VAL A 252 3.35 15.99 2.53
N THR A 253 3.90 14.89 3.04
CA THR A 253 4.40 14.77 4.39
C THR A 253 5.57 15.73 4.64
N ASN A 254 6.44 15.97 3.65
CA ASN A 254 7.42 17.04 3.71
C ASN A 254 6.74 18.40 3.50
N LYS A 255 6.80 19.27 4.52
CA LYS A 255 6.22 20.62 4.47
C LYS A 255 7.08 21.63 3.72
N ASP A 256 8.35 21.30 3.52
CA ASP A 256 9.32 22.13 2.79
C ASP A 256 9.47 21.69 1.32
N ARG A 257 8.59 20.78 0.85
CA ARG A 257 8.61 20.29 -0.54
C ARG A 257 8.44 21.43 -1.54
N ARG A 258 9.14 21.36 -2.66
CA ARG A 258 9.03 22.26 -3.81
C ARG A 258 7.71 22.04 -4.55
N SER A 259 7.14 23.13 -5.05
CA SER A 259 5.97 23.04 -5.91
C SER A 259 6.32 22.42 -7.26
N ILE A 260 5.35 21.77 -7.91
CA ILE A 260 5.59 21.15 -9.20
C ILE A 260 5.98 22.19 -10.27
N ALA A 261 5.52 23.44 -10.13
CA ALA A 261 5.90 24.53 -11.02
C ALA A 261 7.39 24.88 -10.93
N GLU A 262 7.99 24.79 -9.74
CA GLU A 262 9.43 25.03 -9.54
C GLU A 262 10.31 23.91 -10.10
N LEU A 263 9.73 22.72 -10.32
CA LEU A 263 10.42 21.55 -10.86
C LEU A 263 10.25 21.41 -12.39
N LYS A 264 9.49 22.32 -13.01
CA LYS A 264 9.23 22.27 -14.44
C LYS A 264 10.53 22.36 -15.25
N PRO A 265 10.78 21.46 -16.21
CA PRO A 265 11.95 21.55 -17.08
C PRO A 265 11.90 22.82 -17.94
N GLU A 266 13.05 23.43 -18.18
CA GLU A 266 13.15 24.68 -18.96
C GLU A 266 12.75 24.51 -20.44
N LYS A 267 12.93 23.31 -21.00
CA LYS A 267 12.59 22.99 -22.40
C LYS A 267 11.45 21.98 -22.43
N GLU A 268 10.33 22.36 -23.05
CA GLU A 268 9.10 21.54 -23.04
C GLU A 268 9.00 20.54 -24.20
N GLN A 269 10.08 20.34 -24.96
CA GLN A 269 10.07 19.52 -26.19
C GLN A 269 9.95 18.02 -25.91
N LEU A 270 10.46 17.56 -24.77
CA LEU A 270 10.42 16.16 -24.37
C LEU A 270 9.26 15.89 -23.41
N PRO A 271 8.75 14.65 -23.36
CA PRO A 271 7.79 14.23 -22.35
C PRO A 271 8.32 14.47 -20.94
N TRP A 272 7.43 14.92 -20.07
CA TRP A 272 7.69 15.18 -18.67
C TRP A 272 6.84 14.24 -17.80
N ILE A 273 7.54 13.33 -17.14
CA ILE A 273 6.98 12.33 -16.23
C ILE A 273 7.27 12.76 -14.80
N VAL A 274 6.25 12.71 -13.94
CA VAL A 274 6.34 13.07 -12.53
C VAL A 274 5.97 11.86 -11.68
N MET A 275 6.86 11.48 -10.77
CA MET A 275 6.58 10.59 -9.66
C MET A 275 6.29 11.43 -8.41
N ASN A 276 5.11 11.24 -7.83
CA ASN A 276 4.72 11.82 -6.55
C ASN A 276 3.83 10.78 -5.85
N HIS A 277 4.26 10.32 -4.68
CA HIS A 277 3.65 9.18 -4.00
C HIS A 277 2.15 9.38 -3.74
N THR A 278 1.76 10.54 -3.20
CA THR A 278 0.36 10.82 -2.86
C THR A 278 -0.37 11.53 -4.02
N PRO A 279 -1.49 10.99 -4.53
CA PRO A 279 -2.23 11.55 -5.68
C PRO A 279 -3.12 12.75 -5.32
N TYR A 280 -2.59 13.72 -4.59
CA TYR A 280 -3.30 14.96 -4.27
C TYR A 280 -3.13 16.03 -5.34
N ASP A 281 -4.15 16.89 -5.46
CA ASP A 281 -4.13 18.10 -6.26
C ASP A 281 -3.69 17.89 -7.73
N LEU A 282 -4.19 16.83 -8.40
CA LEU A 282 -3.84 16.48 -9.79
C LEU A 282 -4.07 17.62 -10.81
N HIS A 283 -4.84 18.65 -10.44
CA HIS A 283 -4.97 19.87 -11.22
C HIS A 283 -3.67 20.70 -11.31
N LEU A 284 -2.79 20.65 -10.30
CA LEU A 284 -1.50 21.35 -10.29
C LEU A 284 -0.50 20.79 -11.31
N PRO A 285 -0.17 19.48 -11.33
CA PRO A 285 0.71 18.91 -12.36
C PRO A 285 0.08 19.04 -13.76
N GLN A 286 -1.24 18.89 -13.89
CA GLN A 286 -1.93 19.10 -15.15
C GLN A 286 -1.73 20.53 -15.67
N LYS A 287 -1.87 21.55 -14.80
CA LYS A 287 -1.65 22.96 -15.16
C LYS A 287 -0.18 23.27 -15.48
N ALA A 288 0.76 22.57 -14.83
CA ALA A 288 2.19 22.73 -15.10
C ALA A 288 2.60 22.17 -16.47
N GLY A 289 1.79 21.31 -17.09
CA GLY A 289 2.07 20.67 -18.37
C GLY A 289 2.78 19.33 -18.24
N VAL A 290 2.53 18.60 -17.15
CA VAL A 290 2.98 17.22 -16.97
C VAL A 290 2.28 16.31 -17.99
N ASP A 291 3.01 15.40 -18.61
CA ASP A 291 2.46 14.45 -19.58
C ASP A 291 1.99 13.15 -18.91
N LEU A 292 2.75 12.67 -17.92
CA LEU A 292 2.41 11.50 -17.12
C LEU A 292 2.70 11.73 -15.63
N HIS A 293 1.68 11.61 -14.79
CA HIS A 293 1.77 11.65 -13.34
C HIS A 293 1.57 10.25 -12.77
N LEU A 294 2.50 9.81 -11.93
CA LEU A 294 2.51 8.48 -11.32
C LEU A 294 2.43 8.61 -9.79
N SER A 295 1.53 7.84 -9.19
CA SER A 295 1.30 7.81 -7.73
C SER A 295 0.95 6.42 -7.21
N GLY A 296 0.96 6.27 -5.89
CA GLY A 296 0.53 5.09 -5.12
C GLY A 296 -0.35 5.52 -3.94
N HIS A 297 0.02 5.14 -2.72
CA HIS A 297 -0.49 5.63 -1.43
C HIS A 297 -1.88 5.14 -1.01
N THR A 298 -2.82 5.05 -1.95
CA THR A 298 -4.24 4.79 -1.63
C THR A 298 -4.51 3.32 -1.32
N HIS A 299 -3.66 2.41 -1.83
CA HIS A 299 -3.84 0.97 -1.84
C HIS A 299 -5.18 0.46 -2.42
N LEU A 300 -5.97 1.32 -3.10
CA LEU A 300 -7.39 1.08 -3.39
C LEU A 300 -8.17 0.67 -2.13
N GLY A 301 -7.83 1.27 -0.99
CA GLY A 301 -8.41 0.93 0.32
C GLY A 301 -8.05 -0.46 0.86
N GLN A 302 -7.24 -1.27 0.15
CA GLN A 302 -6.73 -2.61 0.48
C GLN A 302 -7.76 -3.70 0.87
N LEU A 303 -8.59 -3.43 1.86
CA LEU A 303 -9.67 -4.26 2.39
C LEU A 303 -11.01 -3.62 2.04
N TRP A 304 -11.79 -4.28 1.18
CA TRP A 304 -13.18 -3.88 0.95
C TRP A 304 -13.94 -3.91 2.29
N PRO A 305 -14.74 -2.88 2.62
CA PRO A 305 -15.25 -1.82 1.74
C PRO A 305 -14.48 -0.48 1.82
N ASN A 306 -13.26 -0.44 2.35
CA ASN A 306 -12.50 0.80 2.56
C ASN A 306 -12.18 1.53 1.25
N ASN A 307 -12.25 0.86 0.10
CA ASN A 307 -12.14 1.48 -1.22
C ASN A 307 -13.22 2.57 -1.46
N PHE A 308 -14.41 2.48 -0.83
CA PHE A 308 -15.41 3.56 -0.91
C PHE A 308 -15.00 4.82 -0.13
N ILE A 309 -14.06 4.69 0.80
CA ILE A 309 -13.50 5.83 1.53
C ILE A 309 -12.43 6.48 0.66
N THR A 310 -11.51 5.69 0.08
CA THR A 310 -10.46 6.22 -0.81
C THR A 310 -11.04 6.91 -2.04
N ASP A 311 -12.03 6.30 -2.70
CA ASP A 311 -12.75 6.86 -3.86
C ASP A 311 -13.38 8.24 -3.56
N LYS A 312 -13.77 8.50 -2.31
CA LYS A 312 -14.30 9.81 -1.89
C LYS A 312 -13.24 10.82 -1.51
N LEU A 313 -12.06 10.37 -1.09
CA LEU A 313 -10.98 11.24 -0.61
C LEU A 313 -10.06 11.71 -1.74
N PHE A 314 -9.89 10.89 -2.78
CA PHE A 314 -8.97 11.17 -3.88
C PHE A 314 -9.73 11.39 -5.18
N GLU A 315 -9.27 12.32 -6.02
CA GLU A 315 -9.83 12.52 -7.36
C GLU A 315 -9.67 11.26 -8.24
N LEU A 316 -8.55 10.56 -8.03
CA LEU A 316 -8.25 9.25 -8.61
C LEU A 316 -7.63 8.42 -7.49
N ASP A 317 -8.35 7.42 -7.00
CA ASP A 317 -7.83 6.52 -5.97
C ASP A 317 -7.16 5.27 -6.57
N TYR A 318 -7.45 4.92 -7.82
CA TYR A 318 -6.85 3.77 -8.49
C TYR A 318 -6.97 3.83 -10.02
N GLY A 319 -5.97 3.30 -10.71
CA GLY A 319 -6.01 3.07 -12.15
C GLY A 319 -5.58 4.30 -12.94
N HIS A 320 -6.05 4.38 -14.18
CA HIS A 320 -5.65 5.41 -15.14
C HIS A 320 -6.76 6.44 -15.38
N MET A 321 -6.39 7.71 -15.45
CA MET A 321 -7.25 8.82 -15.87
C MET A 321 -6.50 9.72 -16.84
N LYS A 322 -7.22 10.29 -17.81
CA LYS A 322 -6.72 11.39 -18.64
C LYS A 322 -7.35 12.71 -18.19
N LYS A 323 -6.53 13.68 -17.76
CA LYS A 323 -6.95 14.99 -17.28
C LYS A 323 -6.36 16.08 -18.19
N GLY A 324 -7.15 16.58 -19.13
CA GLY A 324 -6.63 17.40 -20.22
C GLY A 324 -5.64 16.59 -21.07
N ASN A 325 -4.41 17.08 -21.22
CA ASN A 325 -3.34 16.38 -21.91
C ASN A 325 -2.52 15.45 -21.00
N MET A 326 -2.66 15.58 -19.68
CA MET A 326 -1.93 14.76 -18.71
C MET A 326 -2.58 13.39 -18.54
N HIS A 327 -1.78 12.35 -18.52
CA HIS A 327 -2.17 11.02 -18.03
C HIS A 327 -1.83 10.92 -16.54
N ALA A 328 -2.74 10.42 -15.72
CA ALA A 328 -2.50 10.10 -14.31
C ALA A 328 -2.68 8.60 -14.09
N LEU A 329 -1.76 7.96 -13.38
CA LEU A 329 -1.83 6.56 -13.00
C LEU A 329 -1.59 6.42 -11.49
N VAL A 330 -2.56 5.81 -10.80
CA VAL A 330 -2.46 5.48 -9.37
C VAL A 330 -2.42 3.96 -9.22
N SER A 331 -1.29 3.46 -8.74
CA SER A 331 -1.09 2.05 -8.43
C SER A 331 -1.84 1.66 -7.15
N SER A 332 -2.41 0.45 -7.10
CA SER A 332 -2.96 -0.09 -5.84
C SER A 332 -1.88 -0.68 -4.92
N GLY A 333 -0.62 -0.66 -5.33
CA GLY A 333 0.54 -1.11 -4.56
C GLY A 333 1.00 -2.53 -4.87
N PHE A 334 2.31 -2.75 -4.86
CA PHE A 334 2.91 -4.07 -5.03
C PHE A 334 2.88 -4.88 -3.72
N GLY A 335 3.11 -4.23 -2.59
CA GLY A 335 3.05 -4.80 -1.25
C GLY A 335 1.66 -4.71 -0.65
N PHE A 336 1.61 -4.50 0.67
CA PHE A 336 0.41 -4.24 1.44
C PHE A 336 0.80 -3.52 2.73
N TRP A 337 -0.08 -2.67 3.25
CA TRP A 337 0.14 -1.95 4.50
C TRP A 337 -0.64 -2.61 5.64
N GLY A 338 0.02 -2.97 6.75
CA GLY A 338 -0.62 -3.62 7.89
C GLY A 338 -0.97 -5.10 7.63
N PRO A 339 -2.26 -5.49 7.56
CA PRO A 339 -2.65 -6.88 7.34
C PRO A 339 -2.18 -7.40 5.97
N PRO A 340 -1.58 -8.61 5.89
CA PRO A 340 -1.10 -9.19 4.64
C PRO A 340 -2.24 -9.84 3.85
N THR A 341 -3.27 -9.04 3.54
CA THR A 341 -4.50 -9.44 2.87
C THR A 341 -5.01 -8.31 1.98
N ARG A 342 -5.52 -8.65 0.80
CA ARG A 342 -6.16 -7.72 -0.14
C ARG A 342 -7.53 -8.24 -0.59
N ILE A 343 -8.60 -7.50 -0.30
CA ILE A 343 -9.97 -7.85 -0.69
C ILE A 343 -10.53 -6.69 -1.51
N GLY A 344 -10.96 -6.94 -2.74
CA GLY A 344 -11.37 -5.88 -3.67
C GLY A 344 -10.20 -5.17 -4.36
N SER A 345 -8.95 -5.48 -3.97
CA SER A 345 -7.73 -5.10 -4.68
C SER A 345 -6.80 -6.31 -4.81
N ARG A 346 -5.68 -6.16 -5.51
CA ARG A 346 -4.65 -7.19 -5.66
C ARG A 346 -3.29 -6.53 -5.80
N SER A 347 -2.25 -7.14 -5.23
CA SER A 347 -0.89 -6.66 -5.42
C SER A 347 -0.55 -6.65 -6.91
N GLU A 348 0.15 -5.62 -7.37
CA GLU A 348 0.39 -5.44 -8.80
C GLU A 348 1.61 -4.58 -9.11
N LEU A 349 2.05 -4.68 -10.35
CA LEU A 349 2.88 -3.67 -11.02
C LEU A 349 2.26 -3.32 -12.36
N TRP A 350 2.54 -2.12 -12.84
CA TRP A 350 2.06 -1.63 -14.14
C TRP A 350 3.19 -1.65 -15.16
N VAL A 351 2.91 -2.19 -16.33
CA VAL A 351 3.70 -2.01 -17.55
C VAL A 351 2.99 -0.94 -18.38
N VAL A 352 3.65 0.20 -18.54
CA VAL A 352 3.12 1.35 -19.26
C VAL A 352 3.90 1.49 -20.57
N ASP A 353 3.22 1.26 -21.69
CA ASP A 353 3.76 1.50 -23.02
C ASP A 353 3.34 2.91 -23.48
N ILE A 354 4.33 3.79 -23.67
CA ILE A 354 4.11 5.16 -24.11
C ILE A 354 4.46 5.28 -25.59
N THR A 355 3.50 5.75 -26.38
CA THR A 355 3.70 6.16 -27.77
C THR A 355 3.64 7.68 -27.89
N PHE A 356 4.22 8.22 -28.96
CA PHE A 356 4.37 9.66 -29.19
C PHE A 356 3.69 10.04 -30.50
N SER A 357 2.90 11.11 -30.50
CA SER A 357 2.13 11.57 -31.67
C SER A 357 2.61 12.90 -32.26
N GLY A 358 3.59 13.57 -31.65
CA GLY A 358 4.17 14.80 -32.17
C GLY A 358 5.19 14.50 -33.27
N ASN A 359 4.91 14.92 -34.51
CA ASN A 359 5.86 14.84 -35.63
C ASN A 359 7.00 15.84 -35.51
#